data_AF-A0A1W9XHX3-F1
#
_entry.id   AF-A0A1W9XHX3-F1
#
_cell.length_a   1.000
_cell.length_b   1.000
_cell.length_c   1.000
_cell.angle_alpha   90.00
_cell.angle_beta   90.00
_cell.angle_gamma   90.00
#
_symmetry.space_group_name_H-M   'P 1'
#
loop_
_entity.id
_entity.type
_entity.pdbx_description
1 polymer ?
#
loop_
_entity_poly.entity_id
_entity_poly.type
_entity_poly.pdbx_seq_one_letter_code
_entity_poly.pdbx_strand_id
1 'polypeptide(L)'
;MNISDIIEKIKYKENLKFEKEIANLFNISPSDYSNRKQRSDSLIHLIVKWGIEKNVDLNWLIKGGREKEPRTAQKNTEGIEKRDTLTEAIIAIEEWLAESGTKITPEEKAHLIKKLVEKLKC
;
A
#
# COMPACT_ATOMS: atom_id res chain seq x y z
N MET A 1 -6.69 -16.50 18.10
CA MET A 1 -6.18 -15.17 17.72
C MET A 1 -6.19 -14.31 18.98
N ASN A 2 -5.04 -13.81 19.41
CA ASN A 2 -4.96 -12.99 20.62
C ASN A 2 -4.86 -11.51 20.22
N ILE A 3 -5.87 -10.72 20.60
CA ILE A 3 -5.94 -9.30 20.27
C ILE A 3 -4.77 -8.52 20.87
N SER A 4 -4.28 -8.92 22.05
CA SER A 4 -3.13 -8.29 22.69
C SER A 4 -1.88 -8.40 21.81
N ASP A 5 -1.65 -9.56 21.19
CA ASP A 5 -0.49 -9.78 20.31
C ASP A 5 -0.58 -8.90 19.05
N ILE A 6 -1.79 -8.71 18.51
CA ILE A 6 -2.04 -7.86 17.35
C ILE A 6 -1.76 -6.39 17.71
N ILE A 7 -2.26 -5.94 18.86
CA ILE A 7 -2.03 -4.59 19.38
C ILE A 7 -0.52 -4.34 19.55
N GLU A 8 0.24 -5.30 20.09
CA GLU A 8 1.69 -5.16 20.22
C GLU A 8 2.39 -5.01 18.86
N LYS A 9 1.96 -5.75 17.84
CA LYS A 9 2.48 -5.60 16.46
C LYS A 9 2.19 -4.23 15.87
N ILE A 10 0.98 -3.71 16.05
CA ILE A 10 0.61 -2.37 15.58
C ILE A 10 1.47 -1.31 16.28
N LYS A 11 1.66 -1.44 17.60
CA LYS A 11 2.55 -0.53 18.35
C LYS A 11 3.98 -0.58 17.85
N TYR A 12 4.50 -1.77 17.58
CA TYR A 12 5.84 -1.93 17.04
C TYR A 12 5.99 -1.27 15.65
N LYS A 13 5.02 -1.47 14.76
CA LYS A 13 5.05 -0.94 13.39
C LYS A 13 4.90 0.59 13.33
N GLU A 14 3.97 1.15 14.11
CA GLU A 14 3.70 2.59 14.16
C GLU A 14 4.55 3.33 15.20
N ASN A 15 5.51 2.63 15.84
CA ASN A 15 6.38 3.17 16.89
C ASN A 15 5.61 3.81 18.06
N LEU A 16 4.50 3.21 18.47
CA LEU A 16 3.63 3.68 19.54
C LEU A 16 4.06 3.09 20.88
N LYS A 17 4.05 3.93 21.93
CA LYS A 17 4.41 3.49 23.29
C LYS A 17 3.17 3.10 24.08
N PHE A 18 2.04 3.74 23.83
CA PHE A 18 0.83 3.63 24.63
C PHE A 18 -0.39 3.20 23.81
N GLU A 19 -1.27 2.39 24.40
CA GLU A 19 -2.51 1.96 23.73
C GLU A 19 -3.43 3.14 23.39
N LYS A 20 -3.40 4.22 24.17
CA LYS A 20 -4.17 5.45 23.87
C LYS A 20 -3.83 6.05 22.50
N GLU A 21 -2.62 5.82 22.00
CA GLU A 21 -2.18 6.32 20.70
C GLU A 21 -2.80 5.51 19.55
N ILE A 22 -3.19 4.26 19.80
CA ILE A 22 -3.91 3.41 18.85
C ILE A 22 -5.34 3.93 18.64
N ALA A 23 -5.96 4.49 19.68
CA ALA A 23 -7.27 5.14 19.52
C ALA A 23 -7.18 6.31 18.52
N ASN A 24 -6.10 7.10 18.58
CA ASN A 24 -5.84 8.17 17.61
C ASN A 24 -5.57 7.60 16.20
N LEU A 25 -4.82 6.50 16.10
CA LEU A 25 -4.54 5.80 14.83
C LEU A 25 -5.82 5.38 14.10
N PHE A 26 -6.82 4.90 14.85
CA PHE A 26 -8.12 4.50 14.32
C PHE A 26 -9.15 5.62 14.27
N ASN A 27 -8.78 6.84 14.66
CA ASN A 27 -9.66 8.00 14.73
C ASN A 27 -10.92 7.75 15.60
N ILE A 28 -10.74 7.09 16.75
CA ILE A 28 -11.78 6.81 17.75
C ILE A 28 -11.40 7.36 19.12
N SER A 29 -12.39 7.54 20.01
CA SER A 29 -12.10 7.96 21.38
C SER A 29 -11.44 6.83 22.18
N PRO A 30 -10.61 7.14 23.20
CA PRO A 30 -10.02 6.12 24.09
C PRO A 30 -11.05 5.25 24.81
N SER A 31 -12.22 5.81 25.13
CA SER A 31 -13.35 5.09 25.72
C SER A 31 -13.98 4.11 24.73
N ASP A 32 -14.17 4.54 23.47
CA ASP A 32 -14.67 3.64 22.42
C ASP A 32 -13.66 2.53 22.13
N TYR A 33 -12.36 2.84 22.06
CA TYR A 33 -11.30 1.84 21.95
C TYR A 33 -11.35 0.80 23.07
N SER A 34 -11.45 1.25 24.34
CA SER A 34 -11.54 0.35 25.50
C SER A 34 -12.76 -0.57 25.44
N ASN A 35 -13.92 -0.01 25.07
CA ASN A 35 -15.16 -0.77 24.91
C ASN A 35 -15.07 -1.81 23.78
N ARG A 36 -14.44 -1.44 22.66
CA ARG A 36 -14.26 -2.34 21.51
C ARG A 36 -13.23 -3.42 21.79
N LYS A 37 -12.16 -3.11 22.53
CA LYS A 37 -11.17 -4.09 22.99
C LYS A 37 -11.82 -5.21 23.81
N GLN A 38 -12.80 -4.88 24.67
CA GLN A 38 -13.56 -5.87 25.43
C GLN A 38 -14.47 -6.74 24.54
N ARG A 39 -15.04 -6.17 23.48
CA ARG A 39 -15.97 -6.86 22.57
C ARG A 39 -15.31 -7.57 21.40
N SER A 40 -14.00 -7.42 21.22
CA SER A 40 -13.13 -8.12 20.27
C SER A 40 -13.46 -7.94 18.78
N ASP A 41 -14.65 -8.30 18.33
CA ASP A 41 -15.08 -8.33 16.92
C ASP A 41 -15.08 -6.94 16.27
N SER A 42 -15.50 -5.91 16.99
CA SER A 42 -15.57 -4.54 16.47
C SER A 42 -14.20 -3.87 16.35
N LEU A 43 -13.21 -4.31 17.12
CA LEU A 43 -11.84 -3.81 17.02
C LEU A 43 -11.10 -4.45 15.84
N ILE A 44 -11.38 -5.72 15.55
CA ILE A 44 -10.80 -6.45 14.41
C ILE A 44 -11.12 -5.75 13.09
N HIS A 45 -12.34 -5.25 12.91
CA HIS A 45 -12.73 -4.50 11.71
C HIS A 45 -11.87 -3.24 11.50
N LEU A 46 -11.56 -2.51 12.57
CA LEU A 46 -10.70 -1.32 12.51
C LEU A 46 -9.25 -1.69 12.19
N ILE A 47 -8.76 -2.77 12.79
CA ILE A 47 -7.43 -3.31 12.55
C ILE A 47 -7.26 -3.74 11.08
N VAL A 48 -8.24 -4.46 10.53
CA VAL A 48 -8.22 -4.91 9.14
C VAL A 48 -8.26 -3.71 8.20
N LYS A 49 -9.16 -2.75 8.45
CA LYS A 49 -9.25 -1.52 7.65
C LYS A 49 -7.91 -0.77 7.65
N TRP A 50 -7.33 -0.53 8.83
CA TRP A 50 -6.04 0.11 8.96
C TRP A 50 -4.93 -0.67 8.23
N GLY A 51 -4.91 -1.99 8.36
CA GLY A 51 -3.92 -2.85 7.70
C GLY A 51 -4.00 -2.75 6.17
N ILE A 52 -5.20 -2.64 5.61
CA ILE A 52 -5.39 -2.41 4.16
C ILE A 52 -4.88 -1.02 3.78
N GLU A 53 -5.27 0.03 4.51
CA GLU A 53 -4.87 1.42 4.23
C GLU A 53 -3.35 1.63 4.32
N LYS A 54 -2.67 0.90 5.21
CA LYS A 54 -1.22 0.97 5.42
C LYS A 54 -0.44 -0.11 4.66
N ASN A 55 -1.09 -0.92 3.84
CA ASN A 55 -0.49 -2.02 3.09
C ASN A 55 0.33 -2.96 3.99
N VAL A 56 -0.27 -3.37 5.12
CA VAL A 56 0.28 -4.31 6.08
C VAL A 56 -0.18 -5.72 5.70
N ASP A 57 0.72 -6.70 5.78
CA ASP A 57 0.33 -8.09 5.60
C ASP A 57 -0.63 -8.51 6.74
N LEU A 58 -1.92 -8.61 6.42
CA LEU A 58 -2.96 -9.04 7.36
C LEU A 58 -2.69 -10.45 7.89
N ASN A 59 -2.07 -11.34 7.09
CA ASN A 59 -1.71 -12.67 7.57
C ASN A 59 -0.63 -12.60 8.64
N TRP A 60 0.39 -11.75 8.45
CA TRP A 60 1.38 -11.49 9.50
C TRP A 60 0.74 -10.84 10.73
N LEU A 61 -0.14 -9.86 10.53
CA LEU A 61 -0.77 -9.12 11.61
C LEU A 61 -1.62 -10.04 12.50
N ILE A 62 -2.37 -10.97 11.89
CA ILE A 62 -3.29 -11.89 12.58
C ILE A 62 -2.59 -13.13 13.14
N LYS A 63 -1.50 -13.59 12.50
CA LYS A 63 -0.66 -14.68 13.05
C LYS A 63 0.01 -14.16 14.32
N GLY A 64 -0.23 -14.82 15.46
CA GLY A 64 0.43 -14.47 16.72
C GLY A 64 1.96 -14.62 16.65
N GLY A 65 2.67 -14.06 17.63
CA GLY A 65 4.12 -14.19 17.77
C GLY A 65 4.93 -12.94 17.45
N ARG A 66 6.21 -12.92 17.86
CA ARG A 66 7.15 -11.77 17.70
C ARG A 66 7.95 -11.80 16.40
N GLU A 67 7.50 -12.59 15.44
CA GLU A 67 8.14 -12.62 14.14
C GLU A 67 8.08 -11.21 13.55
N LYS A 68 9.23 -10.72 13.08
CA LYS A 68 9.25 -9.50 12.28
C LYS A 68 8.22 -9.67 11.17
N GLU A 69 7.52 -8.59 10.84
CA GLU A 69 6.77 -8.57 9.59
C GLU A 69 7.70 -9.16 8.54
N PRO A 70 7.31 -10.28 7.88
CA PRO A 70 8.14 -10.77 6.83
C PRO A 70 8.43 -9.55 5.98
N ARG A 71 9.68 -9.39 5.53
CA ARG A 71 9.81 -8.77 4.22
C ARG A 71 9.09 -9.76 3.31
N THR A 72 7.77 -9.67 3.25
CA THR A 72 7.12 -9.61 1.98
C THR A 72 7.96 -8.58 1.25
N ALA A 73 9.00 -9.09 0.54
CA ALA A 73 9.08 -8.87 -0.89
C ALA A 73 7.63 -8.68 -1.25
N GLN A 74 7.29 -7.41 -1.48
CA GLN A 74 5.94 -7.00 -1.74
C GLN A 74 5.36 -8.15 -2.55
N LYS A 75 4.10 -8.54 -2.34
CA LYS A 75 3.39 -8.88 -3.57
C LYS A 75 3.33 -7.59 -4.41
N ASN A 76 4.48 -7.06 -4.87
CA ASN A 76 4.84 -7.12 -6.25
C ASN A 76 4.16 -8.38 -6.76
N THR A 77 2.98 -8.22 -7.32
CA THR A 77 2.93 -8.24 -8.77
C THR A 77 4.33 -8.19 -9.40
N GLU A 78 5.13 -9.25 -9.22
CA GLU A 78 6.39 -9.52 -9.93
C GLU A 78 6.09 -9.94 -11.39
N GLY A 79 4.92 -9.54 -11.90
CA GLY A 79 4.60 -9.40 -13.32
C GLY A 79 4.33 -7.95 -13.74
N ILE A 80 4.51 -6.97 -12.85
CA ILE A 80 4.23 -5.54 -13.08
C ILE A 80 5.34 -4.64 -12.49
N GLU A 81 6.62 -5.00 -12.60
CA GLU A 81 7.70 -4.01 -12.37
C GLU A 81 8.39 -3.58 -13.67
N LYS A 82 8.13 -4.28 -14.78
CA LYS A 82 8.54 -3.85 -16.12
C LYS A 82 7.42 -3.15 -16.92
N ARG A 83 6.18 -3.18 -16.43
CA ARG A 83 5.04 -2.51 -17.08
C ARG A 83 4.77 -1.12 -16.54
N ASP A 84 5.11 -0.85 -15.29
CA ASP A 84 4.85 0.46 -14.67
C ASP A 84 5.78 1.54 -15.23
N THR A 85 7.04 1.23 -15.53
CA THR A 85 7.94 2.22 -16.17
C THR A 85 7.53 2.59 -17.59
N LEU A 86 7.01 1.65 -18.39
CA LEU A 86 6.54 1.95 -19.74
C LEU A 86 5.23 2.74 -19.72
N THR A 87 4.34 2.43 -18.76
CA THR A 87 3.05 3.12 -18.65
C THR A 87 3.25 4.54 -18.13
N GLU A 88 4.09 4.73 -17.10
CA GLU A 88 4.45 6.07 -16.63
C GLU A 88 5.24 6.86 -17.69
N ALA A 89 6.13 6.21 -18.45
CA ALA A 89 6.82 6.88 -19.57
C ALA A 89 5.85 7.28 -20.69
N ILE A 90 4.86 6.45 -21.02
CA ILE A 90 3.83 6.79 -22.01
C ILE A 90 2.97 7.96 -21.51
N ILE A 91 2.53 7.94 -20.25
CA ILE A 91 1.74 9.01 -19.64
C ILE A 91 2.53 10.32 -19.63
N ALA A 92 3.80 10.30 -19.19
CA ALA A 92 4.66 11.49 -19.17
C ALA A 92 4.93 12.05 -20.58
N ILE A 93 5.05 11.18 -21.59
CA ILE A 93 5.16 11.60 -22.98
C ILE A 93 3.85 12.20 -23.48
N GLU A 94 2.70 11.61 -23.14
CA GLU A 94 1.38 12.14 -23.52
C GLU A 94 1.12 13.52 -22.90
N GLU A 95 1.49 13.70 -21.63
CA GLU A 95 1.41 14.99 -20.93
C GLU A 95 2.33 16.03 -21.58
N TRP A 96 3.61 15.69 -21.83
CA TRP A 96 4.55 16.60 -22.47
C TRP A 96 4.11 16.99 -23.90
N LEU A 97 3.55 16.05 -24.66
CA LEU A 97 3.02 16.31 -26.00
C LEU A 97 1.75 17.18 -25.96
N ALA A 98 0.88 16.98 -24.98
CA ALA A 98 -0.30 17.82 -24.77
C ALA A 98 0.10 19.26 -24.41
N GLU A 99 1.12 19.44 -23.58
CA GLU A 99 1.66 20.76 -23.19
C GLU A 99 2.39 21.47 -24.34
N SER A 100 3.07 20.70 -25.20
CA SER A 100 3.86 21.22 -26.32
C SER A 100 3.01 21.71 -27.50
N GLY A 101 1.68 21.57 -27.44
CA GLY A 101 0.75 22.00 -28.49
C GLY A 101 0.96 21.32 -29.85
N THR A 102 1.73 20.24 -29.88
CA THR A 102 2.13 19.54 -31.11
C THR A 102 1.06 18.53 -31.46
N LYS A 103 0.35 18.76 -32.56
CA LYS A 103 -0.62 17.80 -33.10
C LYS A 103 0.12 16.63 -33.74
N ILE A 104 0.44 15.63 -32.94
CA ILE A 104 1.02 14.37 -33.42
C ILE A 104 -0.11 13.45 -33.86
N THR A 105 0.06 12.85 -35.03
CA THR A 105 -0.91 11.89 -35.57
C THR A 105 -0.84 10.55 -34.83
N PRO A 106 -1.93 9.76 -34.78
CA PRO A 106 -1.91 8.44 -34.15
C PRO A 106 -0.84 7.49 -34.72
N GLU A 107 -0.50 7.61 -36.01
CA GLU A 107 0.57 6.80 -36.62
C GLU A 107 1.96 7.17 -36.10
N GLU A 108 2.26 8.47 -35.97
CA GLU A 108 3.53 8.95 -35.42
C GLU A 108 3.68 8.58 -33.94
N LYS A 109 2.57 8.62 -33.18
CA LYS A 109 2.52 8.18 -31.78
C LYS A 109 2.89 6.70 -31.65
N ALA A 110 2.30 5.84 -32.48
CA ALA A 110 2.61 4.41 -32.47
C ALA A 110 4.08 4.14 -32.83
N HIS A 111 4.65 4.92 -33.75
CA HIS A 111 6.06 4.80 -34.13
C HIS A 111 7.02 5.15 -32.97
N LEU A 112 6.72 6.21 -32.22
CA LEU A 112 7.53 6.63 -31.07
C LEU A 112 7.51 5.61 -29.94
N ILE A 113 6.33 5.07 -29.61
CA ILE A 113 6.17 4.03 -28.58
C ILE A 113 6.96 2.79 -28.97
N LYS A 114 6.88 2.35 -30.23
CA LYS A 114 7.64 1.20 -30.73
C LYS A 114 9.15 1.40 -30.56
N LYS A 115 9.67 2.57 -30.93
CA LYS A 115 11.09 2.92 -30.83
C LYS A 115 11.60 2.94 -29.38
N LEU A 116 10.75 3.39 -28.44
CA LEU A 116 11.05 3.37 -27.00
C LEU A 116 11.13 1.95 -26.46
N VAL A 117 10.16 1.10 -26.82
CA VAL A 117 10.14 -0.32 -26.40
C VAL A 117 11.34 -1.09 -26.94
N GLU A 118 11.80 -0.81 -28.16
CA GLU A 118 13.02 -1.41 -28.72
C GLU A 118 14.28 -0.98 -27.96
N LYS A 119 14.40 0.31 -27.60
CA LYS A 119 15.56 0.82 -26.84
C LYS A 119 15.65 0.27 -25.41
N LEU A 120 14.52 -0.03 -24.77
CA LEU A 120 14.47 -0.57 -23.41
C LEU A 120 14.75 -2.08 -23.34
N LYS A 121 14.84 -2.76 -24.49
CA LYS A 121 15.13 -4.21 -24.58
C LYS A 121 16.61 -4.53 -24.83
N CYS A 122 17.48 -3.53 -24.97
CA CYS A 122 18.93 -3.65 -25.06
C CYS A 122 19.59 -3.38 -23.70
#